data_AF-A0A7R9BXQ4-F1
#
_entry.id   AF-A0A7R9BXQ4-F1
#
_cell.length_a   1.000
_cell.length_b   1.000
_cell.length_c   1.000
_cell.angle_alpha   90.00
_cell.angle_beta   90.00
_cell.angle_gamma   90.00
#
_symmetry.space_group_name_H-M   'P 1'
#
loop_
_entity.id
_entity.type
_entity.pdbx_description
1 polymer ?
#
loop_
_entity_poly.entity_id
_entity_poly.type
_entity_poly.pdbx_seq_one_letter_code
_entity_poly.pdbx_strand_id
1 'polypeptide(L)'
;MFKCFSSRLRFRRIYKSQLLILLIFIMLVGFLKNPTYFLCSSIGRKLEEHKPTISEYSEETSPGSRQEEFRELSSDTHYFSSLVPLKMSELPGLPYIFPNGSFMLGPQDQRNFPIHPEESPGYDRLLEQSLFNPSAAQNAEMKTIIVTSGFGWFRSGREPFLRCPVKNCFLGRPNEVLLEEGDLVVFINDVFMQRTHKHSHQTWVLYILESPLHAHERSSPSHSVNWTATYRLDSDIVTPYSKWMYFDERIQSNPIILHNLAQNKTKKVAWLVSNCNAKNARMLYAQELSKYIQVDIFGDCGQLKCPKDKSSQCLEMLRKNYKFYLSFENSNCKDYITEKFFLNALRNNLIPIVMGADKDDYLKVAPLNSFLHVDDFDSPKALAEKLHEIDADDHKFNAYFEWHGTGDFVDTNFMCVLCGMLHDPDKRTKSYEDTLTWWHGNACKHKSVGSRECVEKPERSILARAPHMKKYDASGTKVQHGTRLPPGGTGKRRYTMKGRANDARAIYTADTKLGLESRAGIT
;
A
#
# COMPACT_ATOMS: atom_id res chain seq x y z
N MET A 1 66.53 -17.85 -25.22
CA MET A 1 65.59 -18.93 -25.61
C MET A 1 64.20 -18.35 -25.86
N PHE A 2 63.86 -18.10 -27.13
CA PHE A 2 62.48 -17.79 -27.55
C PHE A 2 61.82 -19.09 -28.04
N LYS A 3 60.68 -19.48 -27.43
CA LYS A 3 59.65 -20.48 -27.84
C LYS A 3 59.22 -21.38 -26.67
N CYS A 4 58.24 -20.95 -25.87
CA CYS A 4 57.33 -21.90 -25.18
C CYS A 4 56.02 -21.28 -24.62
N PHE A 5 55.31 -20.43 -25.37
CA PHE A 5 54.00 -19.90 -24.91
C PHE A 5 52.94 -19.70 -26.03
N SER A 6 52.91 -20.58 -27.04
CA SER A 6 52.02 -20.44 -28.23
C SER A 6 51.09 -21.65 -28.51
N SER A 7 50.99 -22.62 -27.60
CA SER A 7 50.21 -23.86 -27.84
C SER A 7 48.85 -23.96 -27.13
N ARG A 8 48.60 -23.20 -26.04
CA ARG A 8 47.33 -23.32 -25.27
C ARG A 8 46.18 -22.42 -25.71
N LEU A 9 46.37 -21.44 -26.60
CA LEU A 9 45.28 -20.54 -27.05
C LEU A 9 44.56 -20.97 -28.35
N ARG A 10 45.10 -21.90 -29.16
CA ARG A 10 44.42 -22.33 -30.40
C ARG A 10 43.31 -23.37 -30.18
N PHE A 11 43.40 -24.23 -29.17
CA PHE A 11 42.41 -25.30 -28.96
C PHE A 11 41.04 -24.82 -28.44
N ARG A 12 40.97 -23.73 -27.68
CA ARG A 12 39.71 -23.20 -27.12
C ARG A 12 38.85 -22.37 -28.09
N ARG A 13 39.37 -21.96 -29.25
CA ARG A 13 38.60 -21.23 -30.27
C ARG A 13 37.84 -22.15 -31.24
N ILE A 14 38.34 -23.36 -31.51
CA ILE A 14 37.77 -24.27 -32.52
C ILE A 14 36.47 -24.94 -32.01
N TYR A 15 36.40 -25.30 -30.73
CA TYR A 15 35.19 -25.93 -30.15
C TYR A 15 33.99 -24.99 -30.03
N LYS A 16 34.19 -23.66 -29.95
CA LYS A 16 33.09 -22.69 -29.82
C LYS A 16 32.42 -22.33 -31.15
N SER A 17 33.12 -22.39 -32.29
CA SER A 17 32.50 -22.14 -33.60
C SER A 17 31.65 -23.34 -34.08
N GLN A 18 32.14 -24.57 -33.86
CA GLN A 18 31.44 -25.80 -34.23
C GLN A 18 30.07 -25.93 -33.54
N LEU A 19 29.99 -25.61 -32.25
CA LEU A 19 28.73 -25.69 -31.48
C LEU A 19 27.70 -24.62 -31.90
N LEU A 20 28.16 -23.43 -32.31
CA LEU A 20 27.28 -22.35 -32.79
C LEU A 20 26.66 -22.68 -34.15
N ILE A 21 27.43 -23.32 -35.04
CA ILE A 21 26.94 -23.77 -36.36
C ILE A 21 25.85 -24.84 -36.20
N LEU A 22 26.01 -25.77 -35.26
CA LEU A 22 25.01 -26.82 -34.99
C LEU A 22 23.67 -26.24 -34.49
N LEU A 23 23.71 -25.22 -33.62
CA LEU A 23 22.52 -24.53 -33.12
C LEU A 23 21.80 -23.73 -34.20
N ILE A 24 22.53 -23.07 -35.11
CA ILE A 24 21.94 -22.36 -36.26
C ILE A 24 21.26 -23.35 -37.22
N PHE A 25 21.84 -24.54 -37.42
CA PHE A 25 21.25 -25.58 -38.27
C PHE A 25 19.93 -26.12 -37.69
N ILE A 26 19.84 -26.33 -36.37
CA ILE A 26 18.61 -26.77 -35.69
C ILE A 26 17.51 -25.71 -35.80
N MET A 27 17.84 -24.42 -35.68
CA MET A 27 16.89 -23.32 -35.87
C MET A 27 16.36 -23.24 -37.32
N LEU A 28 17.21 -23.46 -38.32
CA LEU A 28 16.80 -23.44 -39.74
C LEU A 28 15.89 -24.60 -40.13
N VAL A 29 16.10 -25.80 -39.58
CA VAL A 29 15.23 -26.96 -39.84
C VAL A 29 13.84 -26.81 -39.18
N GLY A 30 13.74 -26.06 -38.07
CA GLY A 30 12.47 -25.77 -37.41
C GLY A 30 11.51 -24.87 -38.20
N PHE A 31 12.01 -24.06 -39.13
CA PHE A 31 11.20 -23.12 -39.93
C PHE A 31 10.60 -23.72 -41.22
N LEU A 32 10.83 -25.00 -41.50
CA LEU A 32 10.35 -25.68 -42.71
C LEU A 32 9.23 -26.71 -42.42
N LYS A 33 8.20 -26.30 -41.66
CA LYS A 33 6.90 -27.01 -41.63
C LYS A 33 5.69 -26.05 -41.66
N ASN A 34 5.31 -25.73 -42.89
CA ASN A 34 4.00 -25.32 -43.39
C ASN A 34 3.44 -23.92 -43.07
N PRO A 35 2.60 -23.37 -43.99
CA PRO A 35 2.68 -21.95 -44.32
C PRO A 35 1.30 -21.26 -44.49
N THR A 36 1.30 -20.10 -45.17
CA THR A 36 0.15 -19.39 -45.77
C THR A 36 -0.88 -18.78 -44.80
N TYR A 37 -0.90 -17.45 -44.61
CA TYR A 37 -1.30 -16.37 -45.55
C TYR A 37 -2.81 -16.30 -45.79
N PHE A 38 -3.43 -15.21 -45.31
CA PHE A 38 -4.42 -14.47 -46.10
C PHE A 38 -4.32 -12.97 -45.80
N LEU A 39 -3.96 -12.20 -46.83
CA LEU A 39 -4.17 -10.76 -46.94
C LEU A 39 -5.41 -10.58 -47.82
N CYS A 40 -6.35 -9.72 -47.41
CA CYS A 40 -7.22 -9.05 -48.36
C CYS A 40 -7.69 -7.72 -47.77
N SER A 41 -7.78 -6.69 -48.60
CA SER A 41 -8.15 -5.34 -48.19
C SER A 41 -9.42 -4.86 -48.89
N SER A 42 -10.03 -3.87 -48.24
CA SER A 42 -10.70 -2.72 -48.86
C SER A 42 -12.24 -2.71 -49.02
N ILE A 43 -12.75 -1.47 -48.87
CA ILE A 43 -14.01 -0.91 -49.36
C ILE A 43 -15.31 -1.35 -48.67
N GLY A 44 -15.71 -0.55 -47.67
CA GLY A 44 -16.71 0.50 -47.96
C GLY A 44 -18.16 0.26 -47.55
N ARG A 45 -18.62 1.03 -46.55
CA ARG A 45 -19.93 1.70 -46.62
C ARG A 45 -19.98 2.93 -45.70
N LYS A 46 -20.48 4.05 -46.25
CA LYS A 46 -20.94 5.21 -45.48
C LYS A 46 -22.21 4.85 -44.70
N LEU A 47 -22.46 5.55 -43.60
CA LEU A 47 -23.80 6.00 -43.18
C LEU A 47 -23.64 7.30 -42.37
N GLU A 48 -24.57 8.23 -42.57
CA GLU A 48 -24.53 9.62 -42.08
C GLU A 48 -25.52 9.83 -40.91
N GLU A 49 -25.28 10.89 -40.12
CA GLU A 49 -26.22 11.63 -39.24
C GLU A 49 -27.02 10.86 -38.15
N HIS A 50 -27.03 11.31 -36.88
CA HIS A 50 -27.60 12.60 -36.46
C HIS A 50 -27.00 13.17 -35.17
N LYS A 51 -27.08 14.50 -35.04
CA LYS A 51 -26.94 15.30 -33.80
C LYS A 51 -28.31 15.41 -33.09
N PRO A 52 -28.33 15.70 -31.78
CA PRO A 52 -28.78 17.06 -31.43
C PRO A 52 -27.94 17.75 -30.32
N THR A 53 -28.01 19.07 -30.35
CA THR A 53 -27.49 20.02 -29.34
C THR A 53 -28.63 20.41 -28.37
N ILE A 54 -28.34 20.96 -27.17
CA ILE A 54 -29.01 22.17 -26.61
C ILE A 54 -28.40 22.63 -25.24
N SER A 55 -28.20 23.95 -25.15
CA SER A 55 -27.94 24.90 -24.04
C SER A 55 -27.47 24.49 -22.62
N GLU A 56 -26.33 25.09 -22.23
CA GLU A 56 -26.17 26.09 -21.15
C GLU A 56 -27.29 26.34 -20.12
N TYR A 57 -26.91 26.52 -18.85
CA TYR A 57 -27.34 27.64 -17.98
C TYR A 57 -26.30 27.93 -16.88
N SER A 58 -26.12 29.22 -16.52
CA SER A 58 -25.39 29.73 -15.34
C SER A 58 -26.27 29.55 -14.05
N GLU A 59 -25.92 29.93 -12.81
CA GLU A 59 -25.06 31.03 -12.31
C GLU A 59 -24.72 30.88 -10.80
N GLU A 60 -23.87 31.78 -10.32
CA GLU A 60 -23.26 32.06 -9.00
C GLU A 60 -24.08 31.86 -7.68
N THR A 61 -23.39 31.61 -6.54
CA THR A 61 -23.12 32.59 -5.45
C THR A 61 -22.55 31.98 -4.14
N SER A 62 -21.88 32.81 -3.33
CA SER A 62 -21.27 32.52 -1.99
C SER A 62 -21.44 33.76 -1.08
N PRO A 63 -21.65 33.64 0.25
CA PRO A 63 -20.59 33.88 1.27
C PRO A 63 -20.81 33.09 2.60
N GLY A 64 -19.96 33.09 3.65
CA GLY A 64 -18.64 33.68 3.92
C GLY A 64 -18.35 33.86 5.43
N SER A 65 -17.07 33.86 5.84
CA SER A 65 -16.53 34.15 7.20
C SER A 65 -16.80 33.10 8.31
N ARG A 66 -15.99 32.97 9.39
CA ARG A 66 -14.87 33.79 9.92
C ARG A 66 -13.87 32.89 10.69
N GLN A 67 -12.57 33.10 10.53
CA GLN A 67 -11.52 32.44 11.33
C GLN A 67 -10.36 33.44 11.61
N GLU A 68 -10.11 33.70 12.88
CA GLU A 68 -8.90 34.28 13.50
C GLU A 68 -8.79 33.53 14.85
N GLU A 69 -7.64 33.28 15.47
CA GLU A 69 -6.30 33.89 15.36
C GLU A 69 -5.27 32.90 15.95
N PHE A 70 -4.02 32.84 15.45
CA PHE A 70 -2.79 32.58 16.24
C PHE A 70 -1.53 32.55 15.35
N ARG A 71 -0.75 33.64 15.36
CA ARG A 71 0.71 33.70 15.08
C ARG A 71 1.52 32.74 16.01
N GLU A 72 2.85 32.75 16.16
CA GLU A 72 4.00 33.22 15.35
C GLU A 72 5.20 32.32 15.72
N LEU A 73 5.54 31.35 14.87
CA LEU A 73 6.85 30.68 14.86
C LEU A 73 7.11 30.09 13.46
N SER A 74 7.21 30.97 12.45
CA SER A 74 6.90 30.59 11.07
C SER A 74 7.38 31.60 10.02
N SER A 75 8.62 31.46 9.51
CA SER A 75 8.98 32.09 8.22
C SER A 75 8.59 31.17 7.05
N ASP A 76 8.92 29.89 7.15
CA ASP A 76 8.76 28.93 6.06
C ASP A 76 7.39 28.25 6.10
N THR A 77 6.85 27.99 7.30
CA THR A 77 5.50 27.45 7.51
C THR A 77 4.40 28.46 7.11
N HIS A 78 4.75 29.71 6.86
CA HIS A 78 3.81 30.77 6.47
C HIS A 78 3.37 30.62 4.99
N TYR A 79 4.26 30.09 4.13
CA TYR A 79 3.98 29.77 2.73
C TYR A 79 3.16 28.47 2.59
N PHE A 80 3.32 27.54 3.54
CA PHE A 80 2.57 26.28 3.56
C PHE A 80 1.19 26.36 4.17
N SER A 81 0.96 27.35 5.03
CA SER A 81 -0.36 27.63 5.63
C SER A 81 -1.47 27.89 4.61
N SER A 82 -1.17 28.07 3.33
CA SER A 82 -2.12 28.34 2.24
C SER A 82 -2.24 27.23 1.20
N LEU A 83 -1.41 26.18 1.22
CA LEU A 83 -1.52 25.09 0.25
C LEU A 83 -2.68 24.16 0.63
N VAL A 84 -3.63 23.98 -0.28
CA VAL A 84 -4.82 23.13 -0.07
C VAL A 84 -4.71 21.90 -0.97
N PRO A 85 -4.85 20.68 -0.45
CA PRO A 85 -4.87 19.48 -1.27
C PRO A 85 -6.03 19.46 -2.29
N LEU A 86 -5.80 18.81 -3.43
CA LEU A 86 -6.80 18.68 -4.48
C LEU A 86 -7.87 17.65 -4.08
N LYS A 87 -9.14 18.02 -4.22
CA LYS A 87 -10.25 17.06 -4.07
C LYS A 87 -10.66 16.52 -5.44
N MET A 88 -10.87 15.20 -5.55
CA MET A 88 -11.25 14.59 -6.83
C MET A 88 -12.57 15.16 -7.38
N SER A 89 -13.51 15.45 -6.48
CA SER A 89 -14.83 16.01 -6.77
C SER A 89 -14.83 17.46 -7.29
N GLU A 90 -13.70 18.17 -7.19
CA GLU A 90 -13.54 19.55 -7.66
C GLU A 90 -12.92 19.62 -9.07
N LEU A 91 -12.53 18.47 -9.64
CA LEU A 91 -11.96 18.40 -10.98
C LEU A 91 -13.05 18.24 -12.05
N PRO A 92 -12.93 18.89 -13.23
CA PRO A 92 -13.96 18.87 -14.27
C PRO A 92 -14.05 17.56 -15.06
N GLY A 93 -13.22 16.56 -14.71
CA GLY A 93 -13.19 15.24 -15.35
C GLY A 93 -12.09 14.37 -14.77
N LEU A 94 -12.10 13.08 -15.10
CA LEU A 94 -11.15 12.11 -14.54
C LEU A 94 -9.70 12.42 -14.96
N PRO A 95 -8.77 12.60 -13.99
CA PRO A 95 -7.34 12.76 -14.24
C PRO A 95 -6.75 11.68 -15.14
N TYR A 96 -5.77 12.05 -15.96
CA TYR A 96 -5.07 11.13 -16.88
C TYR A 96 -4.41 9.90 -16.22
N ILE A 97 -4.27 9.89 -14.90
CA ILE A 97 -3.77 8.73 -14.12
C ILE A 97 -4.78 7.58 -14.00
N PHE A 98 -6.06 7.83 -14.30
CA PHE A 98 -7.08 6.81 -14.47
C PHE A 98 -6.97 6.16 -15.87
N PRO A 99 -7.26 4.86 -16.04
CA PRO A 99 -7.15 4.16 -17.33
C PRO A 99 -7.94 4.80 -18.48
N ASN A 100 -9.09 5.43 -18.18
CA ASN A 100 -9.93 6.15 -19.14
C ASN A 100 -9.94 7.68 -18.90
N GLY A 101 -9.05 8.18 -18.05
CA GLY A 101 -8.92 9.59 -17.75
C GLY A 101 -8.15 10.35 -18.82
N SER A 102 -8.41 11.65 -18.92
CA SER A 102 -7.74 12.55 -19.87
C SER A 102 -7.50 13.94 -19.32
N PHE A 103 -8.07 14.26 -18.15
CA PHE A 103 -7.90 15.58 -17.53
C PHE A 103 -6.45 15.77 -17.05
N MET A 104 -5.93 16.97 -17.33
CA MET A 104 -4.65 17.47 -16.85
C MET A 104 -4.89 18.93 -16.46
N LEU A 105 -4.24 19.39 -15.38
CA LEU A 105 -4.23 20.82 -15.09
C LEU A 105 -3.48 21.56 -16.22
N GLY A 106 -4.02 22.70 -16.63
CA GLY A 106 -3.29 23.66 -17.46
C GLY A 106 -2.07 24.21 -16.72
N PRO A 107 -1.14 24.88 -17.42
CA PRO A 107 0.05 25.45 -16.78
C PRO A 107 -0.34 26.46 -15.70
N GLN A 108 0.32 26.40 -14.53
CA GLN A 108 0.07 27.27 -13.39
C GLN A 108 1.28 28.14 -13.08
N ASP A 109 1.07 29.44 -12.95
CA ASP A 109 2.11 30.41 -12.53
C ASP A 109 2.37 30.35 -11.01
N GLN A 110 1.38 29.89 -10.23
CA GLN A 110 1.46 29.73 -8.78
C GLN A 110 1.00 28.33 -8.38
N ARG A 111 1.73 27.69 -7.46
CA ARG A 111 1.44 26.35 -6.96
C ARG A 111 0.52 26.44 -5.74
N ASN A 112 -0.71 25.95 -5.87
CA ASN A 112 -1.76 26.08 -4.85
C ASN A 112 -1.97 24.85 -3.95
N PHE A 113 -1.26 23.75 -4.24
CA PHE A 113 -1.40 22.46 -3.58
C PHE A 113 -0.02 21.84 -3.23
N PRO A 114 0.08 21.00 -2.19
CA PRO A 114 1.34 20.45 -1.72
C PRO A 114 1.85 19.31 -2.62
N ILE A 115 3.12 19.37 -3.04
CA ILE A 115 3.78 18.29 -3.79
C ILE A 115 5.01 17.71 -3.06
N HIS A 116 5.58 18.38 -2.06
CA HIS A 116 6.65 17.82 -1.21
C HIS A 116 6.12 17.34 0.16
N PRO A 117 6.77 16.34 0.80
CA PRO A 117 6.29 15.77 2.07
C PRO A 117 6.28 16.75 3.24
N GLU A 118 7.18 17.74 3.28
CA GLU A 118 7.21 18.75 4.33
C GLU A 118 6.07 19.79 4.26
N GLU A 119 5.38 19.87 3.11
CA GLU A 119 4.31 20.85 2.85
C GLU A 119 2.96 20.37 3.38
N SER A 120 2.79 19.04 3.45
CA SER A 120 1.65 18.38 4.08
C SER A 120 2.08 17.02 4.67
N PRO A 121 2.66 17.02 5.89
CA PRO A 121 3.23 15.82 6.49
C PRO A 121 2.22 14.69 6.68
N GLY A 122 2.53 13.53 6.10
CA GLY A 122 1.68 12.32 6.19
C GLY A 122 0.46 12.30 5.26
N TYR A 123 0.21 13.38 4.52
CA TYR A 123 -0.81 13.42 3.46
C TYR A 123 -0.32 12.69 2.19
N ASP A 124 -1.22 12.02 1.48
CA ASP A 124 -0.92 11.35 0.21
C ASP A 124 -1.03 12.33 -0.97
N ARG A 125 0.12 12.75 -1.50
CA ARG A 125 0.25 13.75 -2.57
C ARG A 125 0.20 13.16 -3.99
N LEU A 126 -0.20 11.91 -4.17
CA LEU A 126 -0.16 11.24 -5.48
C LEU A 126 -0.94 12.00 -6.55
N LEU A 127 -2.12 12.56 -6.22
CA LEU A 127 -2.94 13.31 -7.17
C LEU A 127 -2.28 14.65 -7.57
N GLU A 128 -1.81 15.39 -6.58
CA GLU A 128 -1.11 16.67 -6.70
C GLU A 128 0.16 16.53 -7.53
N GLN A 129 0.99 15.55 -7.20
CA GLN A 129 2.23 15.24 -7.90
C GLN A 129 1.98 14.84 -9.36
N SER A 130 0.94 14.05 -9.62
CA SER A 130 0.59 13.64 -10.99
C SER A 130 0.04 14.80 -11.82
N LEU A 131 -0.76 15.69 -11.24
CA LEU A 131 -1.37 16.83 -11.96
C LEU A 131 -0.49 18.08 -12.03
N PHE A 132 0.66 18.11 -11.34
CA PHE A 132 1.55 19.27 -11.29
C PHE A 132 2.07 19.69 -12.68
N ASN A 133 1.83 20.96 -13.03
CA ASN A 133 2.18 21.53 -14.33
C ASN A 133 2.59 23.02 -14.16
N PRO A 134 3.85 23.31 -13.79
CA PRO A 134 4.31 24.68 -13.61
C PRO A 134 4.46 25.39 -14.97
N SER A 135 3.98 26.63 -15.08
CA SER A 135 4.11 27.45 -16.30
C SER A 135 5.55 27.63 -16.78
N ALA A 136 6.51 27.66 -15.83
CA ALA A 136 7.93 27.67 -16.12
C ALA A 136 8.36 26.57 -17.10
N ALA A 137 7.69 25.41 -17.08
CA ALA A 137 8.01 24.27 -17.93
C ALA A 137 7.68 24.47 -19.42
N GLN A 138 6.75 25.35 -19.77
CA GLN A 138 6.21 25.46 -21.14
C GLN A 138 7.28 25.87 -22.17
N ASN A 139 8.15 26.81 -21.78
CA ASN A 139 9.26 27.31 -22.60
C ASN A 139 10.64 26.92 -22.04
N ALA A 140 10.69 26.03 -21.04
CA ALA A 140 11.94 25.55 -20.48
C ALA A 140 12.72 24.67 -21.48
N GLU A 141 14.05 24.68 -21.35
CA GLU A 141 14.93 23.76 -22.05
C GLU A 141 14.61 22.30 -21.68
N MET A 142 14.95 21.38 -22.58
CA MET A 142 14.63 19.96 -22.40
C MET A 142 15.55 19.32 -21.36
N LYS A 143 14.96 18.84 -20.26
CA LYS A 143 15.74 18.23 -19.16
C LYS A 143 15.95 16.74 -19.37
N THR A 144 17.16 16.28 -19.15
CA THR A 144 17.58 14.88 -19.34
C THR A 144 17.45 14.11 -18.02
N ILE A 145 16.58 13.10 -18.02
CA ILE A 145 16.41 12.14 -16.94
C ILE A 145 17.19 10.88 -17.31
N ILE A 146 18.08 10.45 -16.42
CA ILE A 146 18.81 9.17 -16.51
C ILE A 146 18.29 8.23 -15.44
N VAL A 147 18.20 6.95 -15.78
CA VAL A 147 17.75 5.91 -14.85
C VAL A 147 18.75 4.76 -14.86
N THR A 148 19.43 4.53 -13.73
CA THR A 148 20.43 3.46 -13.62
C THR A 148 19.73 2.10 -13.59
N SER A 149 20.16 1.17 -14.46
CA SER A 149 19.96 -0.29 -14.37
C SER A 149 18.68 -0.80 -13.68
N GLY A 150 17.65 -1.15 -14.46
CA GLY A 150 16.52 -1.97 -13.98
C GLY A 150 15.18 -1.61 -14.63
N PHE A 151 15.00 -0.35 -15.04
CA PHE A 151 13.87 0.09 -15.87
C PHE A 151 14.07 -0.28 -17.35
N GLY A 152 14.30 -1.57 -17.66
CA GLY A 152 14.42 -2.09 -19.03
C GLY A 152 13.14 -2.02 -19.87
N TRP A 153 12.06 -1.46 -19.32
CA TRP A 153 10.73 -1.35 -19.90
C TRP A 153 10.50 -0.02 -20.61
N PHE A 154 11.14 1.07 -20.14
CA PHE A 154 10.98 2.38 -20.74
C PHE A 154 11.95 2.56 -21.91
N ARG A 155 11.40 2.99 -23.06
CA ARG A 155 12.19 3.34 -24.23
C ARG A 155 12.84 4.69 -24.02
N SER A 156 14.15 4.74 -24.21
CA SER A 156 14.93 5.98 -24.23
C SER A 156 14.39 6.95 -25.28
N GLY A 157 14.27 8.22 -24.94
CA GLY A 157 13.71 9.26 -25.80
C GLY A 157 12.63 10.08 -25.11
N ARG A 158 11.79 10.75 -25.91
CA ARG A 158 10.67 11.57 -25.41
C ARG A 158 9.36 10.79 -25.20
N GLU A 159 9.27 9.56 -25.73
CA GLU A 159 8.06 8.72 -25.69
C GLU A 159 7.39 8.63 -24.31
N PRO A 160 8.14 8.44 -23.18
CA PRO A 160 7.53 8.38 -21.84
C PRO A 160 6.81 9.66 -21.40
N PHE A 161 7.14 10.82 -21.99
CA PHE A 161 6.65 12.12 -21.55
C PHE A 161 5.55 12.71 -22.44
N LEU A 162 5.25 12.11 -23.60
CA LEU A 162 4.30 12.69 -24.57
C LEU A 162 2.86 12.82 -24.04
N ARG A 163 2.50 11.98 -23.05
CA ARG A 163 1.20 11.94 -22.38
C ARG A 163 1.20 12.55 -20.98
N CYS A 164 2.27 13.22 -20.58
CA CYS A 164 2.36 13.91 -19.28
C CYS A 164 1.88 15.36 -19.38
N PRO A 165 1.48 16.00 -18.27
CA PRO A 165 1.21 17.45 -18.24
C PRO A 165 2.45 18.26 -18.68
N VAL A 166 3.63 17.87 -18.19
CA VAL A 166 4.93 18.44 -18.60
C VAL A 166 5.65 17.48 -19.57
N LYS A 167 6.04 17.98 -20.73
CA LYS A 167 6.54 17.18 -21.88
C LYS A 167 7.99 17.49 -22.29
N ASN A 168 8.64 18.42 -21.59
CA ASN A 168 9.98 18.92 -21.90
C ASN A 168 11.06 18.12 -21.14
N CYS A 169 10.96 16.79 -21.20
CA CYS A 169 11.96 15.88 -20.67
C CYS A 169 12.36 14.81 -21.70
N PHE A 170 13.54 14.25 -21.51
CA PHE A 170 14.13 13.19 -22.33
C PHE A 170 14.68 12.08 -21.44
N LEU A 171 14.37 10.81 -21.74
CA LEU A 171 14.89 9.65 -21.01
C LEU A 171 16.18 9.18 -21.70
N GLY A 172 17.32 9.48 -21.10
CA GLY A 172 18.62 9.02 -21.59
C GLY A 172 18.85 7.53 -21.27
N ARG A 173 19.71 6.89 -22.07
CA ARG A 173 20.20 5.53 -21.74
C ARG A 173 21.33 5.66 -20.73
N PRO A 174 21.37 4.85 -19.65
CA PRO A 174 22.48 4.89 -18.71
C PRO A 174 23.78 4.46 -19.42
N ASN A 175 24.71 5.41 -19.55
CA ASN A 175 26.13 5.20 -19.84
C ASN A 175 26.93 6.23 -19.02
N GLU A 176 28.24 6.05 -18.90
CA GLU A 176 29.08 6.87 -18.00
C GLU A 176 29.03 8.38 -18.36
N VAL A 177 29.01 8.73 -19.64
CA VAL A 177 28.93 10.13 -20.11
C VAL A 177 27.58 10.77 -19.77
N LEU A 178 26.48 10.09 -20.11
CA LEU A 178 25.13 10.61 -19.85
C LEU A 178 24.81 10.69 -18.35
N LEU A 179 25.49 9.91 -17.50
CA LEU A 179 25.37 10.04 -16.04
C LEU A 179 25.99 11.33 -15.49
N GLU A 180 26.93 11.96 -16.20
CA GLU A 180 27.50 13.27 -15.84
C GLU A 180 26.69 14.44 -16.44
N GLU A 181 26.06 14.24 -17.60
CA GLU A 181 25.28 15.25 -18.34
C GLU A 181 23.79 15.37 -17.94
N GLY A 182 23.23 14.38 -17.24
CA GLY A 182 21.79 14.35 -16.92
C GLY A 182 21.38 15.27 -15.77
N ASP A 183 20.40 16.14 -15.97
CA ASP A 183 19.77 17.00 -14.94
C ASP A 183 19.25 16.22 -13.72
N LEU A 184 18.78 15.00 -13.95
CA LEU A 184 18.28 14.12 -12.90
C LEU A 184 18.73 12.67 -13.13
N VAL A 185 19.19 12.03 -12.07
CA VAL A 185 19.64 10.63 -12.09
C VAL A 185 18.86 9.82 -11.05
N VAL A 186 18.12 8.81 -11.51
CA VAL A 186 17.39 7.86 -10.68
C VAL A 186 18.23 6.60 -10.44
N PHE A 187 18.51 6.31 -9.18
CA PHE A 187 19.24 5.12 -8.72
C PHE A 187 18.26 4.07 -8.20
N ILE A 188 18.11 2.95 -8.91
CA ILE A 188 17.23 1.83 -8.51
C ILE A 188 17.98 0.89 -7.56
N ASN A 189 17.78 1.08 -6.26
CA ASN A 189 18.66 0.57 -5.21
C ASN A 189 20.10 1.11 -5.40
N ASP A 190 20.64 1.75 -4.38
CA ASP A 190 21.90 2.55 -4.33
C ASP A 190 23.22 1.97 -4.89
N VAL A 191 23.22 0.74 -5.43
CA VAL A 191 24.37 -0.07 -5.88
C VAL A 191 25.41 0.70 -6.71
N PHE A 192 24.99 1.74 -7.43
CA PHE A 192 25.85 2.57 -8.29
C PHE A 192 26.24 3.94 -7.71
N MET A 193 25.55 4.48 -6.70
CA MET A 193 25.77 5.85 -6.21
C MET A 193 27.19 6.10 -5.70
N GLN A 194 27.82 5.10 -5.08
CA GLN A 194 29.20 5.20 -4.57
C GLN A 194 30.29 5.30 -5.66
N ARG A 195 29.93 5.15 -6.94
CA ARG A 195 30.86 5.17 -8.09
C ARG A 195 30.66 6.34 -9.03
N THR A 196 29.64 7.15 -8.82
CA THR A 196 29.31 8.31 -9.65
C THR A 196 29.69 9.58 -8.91
N HIS A 197 30.26 10.57 -9.60
CA HIS A 197 30.45 11.89 -9.05
C HIS A 197 29.17 12.71 -9.26
N LYS A 198 28.64 13.32 -8.20
CA LYS A 198 27.46 14.19 -8.31
C LYS A 198 27.87 15.59 -8.74
N HIS A 199 27.40 16.03 -9.90
CA HIS A 199 27.59 17.43 -10.32
C HIS A 199 26.54 18.34 -9.67
N SER A 200 26.89 19.60 -9.43
CA SER A 200 26.06 20.55 -8.67
C SER A 200 24.70 20.86 -9.31
N HIS A 201 24.57 20.72 -10.62
CA HIS A 201 23.32 20.89 -11.35
C HIS A 201 22.37 19.68 -11.20
N GLN A 202 22.90 18.51 -10.81
CA GLN A 202 22.15 17.26 -10.83
C GLN A 202 21.27 17.06 -9.60
N THR A 203 20.11 16.46 -9.85
CA THR A 203 19.24 15.95 -8.80
C THR A 203 19.30 14.43 -8.77
N TRP A 204 19.69 13.88 -7.63
CA TRP A 204 19.76 12.43 -7.45
C TRP A 204 18.51 11.93 -6.73
N VAL A 205 17.87 10.92 -7.32
CA VAL A 205 16.67 10.25 -6.80
C VAL A 205 17.03 8.83 -6.38
N LEU A 206 16.79 8.48 -5.12
CA LEU A 206 16.87 7.09 -4.64
C LEU A 206 15.50 6.43 -4.84
N TYR A 207 15.44 5.41 -5.69
CA TYR A 207 14.23 4.67 -6.01
C TYR A 207 14.24 3.28 -5.37
N ILE A 208 13.26 3.00 -4.51
CA ILE A 208 13.13 1.73 -3.76
C ILE A 208 11.66 1.32 -3.68
N LEU A 209 11.33 0.09 -4.09
CA LEU A 209 10.00 -0.52 -3.89
C LEU A 209 9.99 -1.73 -2.95
N GLU A 210 11.13 -2.38 -2.71
CA GLU A 210 11.22 -3.48 -1.74
C GLU A 210 11.28 -2.91 -0.31
N SER A 211 10.80 -3.64 0.68
CA SER A 211 10.76 -3.18 2.08
C SER A 211 12.16 -3.05 2.72
N PRO A 212 12.36 -2.17 3.73
CA PRO A 212 13.65 -2.01 4.43
C PRO A 212 14.26 -3.28 5.04
N LEU A 213 13.49 -4.37 5.19
CA LEU A 213 14.01 -5.64 5.73
C LEU A 213 14.50 -6.62 4.65
N HIS A 214 14.21 -6.36 3.37
CA HIS A 214 14.66 -7.19 2.23
C HIS A 214 15.36 -6.41 1.11
N ALA A 215 15.28 -5.08 1.12
CA ALA A 215 16.03 -4.25 0.19
C ALA A 215 17.55 -4.38 0.44
N HIS A 216 18.31 -4.57 -0.63
CA HIS A 216 19.76 -4.76 -0.57
C HIS A 216 20.51 -3.44 -0.67
N GLU A 217 20.15 -2.53 0.21
CA GLU A 217 20.67 -1.16 0.23
C GLU A 217 22.06 -1.06 0.89
N ARG A 218 22.79 -0.03 0.48
CA ARG A 218 24.10 0.39 0.94
C ARG A 218 24.05 1.88 1.23
N SER A 219 24.90 2.34 2.15
CA SER A 219 24.98 3.76 2.47
C SER A 219 25.26 4.61 1.23
N SER A 220 24.31 5.47 0.88
CA SER A 220 24.51 6.58 -0.05
C SER A 220 25.60 7.50 0.50
N PRO A 221 26.42 8.16 -0.34
CA PRO A 221 27.27 9.25 0.14
C PRO A 221 26.42 10.33 0.80
N SER A 222 26.89 10.89 1.92
CA SER A 222 26.12 11.90 2.67
C SER A 222 25.79 13.10 1.79
N HIS A 223 24.56 13.63 1.92
CA HIS A 223 24.02 14.73 1.11
C HIS A 223 23.99 14.50 -0.43
N SER A 224 24.22 13.27 -0.92
CA SER A 224 24.14 12.98 -2.35
C SER A 224 22.70 12.87 -2.85
N VAL A 225 21.80 12.24 -2.10
CA VAL A 225 20.39 12.06 -2.51
C VAL A 225 19.60 13.32 -2.21
N ASN A 226 18.88 13.84 -3.22
CA ASN A 226 17.95 14.96 -3.06
C ASN A 226 16.53 14.46 -2.77
N TRP A 227 16.09 13.44 -3.51
CA TRP A 227 14.71 12.95 -3.50
C TRP A 227 14.66 11.45 -3.26
N THR A 228 13.65 11.01 -2.52
CA THR A 228 13.28 9.60 -2.34
C THR A 228 12.03 9.26 -3.15
N ALA A 229 12.03 8.14 -3.87
CA ALA A 229 10.90 7.67 -4.67
C ALA A 229 10.53 6.25 -4.24
N THR A 230 9.50 6.14 -3.38
CA THR A 230 9.17 4.88 -2.70
C THR A 230 7.67 4.72 -2.50
N TYR A 231 7.24 3.55 -2.01
CA TYR A 231 5.85 3.33 -1.62
C TYR A 231 5.39 4.15 -0.39
N ARG A 232 6.31 4.73 0.40
CA ARG A 232 5.97 5.51 1.61
C ARG A 232 5.40 6.89 1.25
N LEU A 233 4.35 7.30 1.94
CA LEU A 233 3.70 8.61 1.73
C LEU A 233 4.57 9.79 2.19
N ASP A 234 5.58 9.53 3.01
CA ASP A 234 6.57 10.50 3.48
C ASP A 234 7.87 10.55 2.64
N SER A 235 7.88 9.89 1.47
CA SER A 235 8.93 10.06 0.46
C SER A 235 8.66 11.26 -0.46
N ASP A 236 9.69 11.76 -1.15
CA ASP A 236 9.54 12.92 -2.03
C ASP A 236 8.62 12.67 -3.22
N ILE A 237 8.67 11.46 -3.78
CA ILE A 237 7.86 11.04 -4.93
C ILE A 237 7.06 9.81 -4.53
N VAL A 238 5.76 9.99 -4.33
CA VAL A 238 4.84 8.96 -3.84
C VAL A 238 4.66 7.90 -4.93
N THR A 239 5.28 6.74 -4.73
CA THR A 239 5.35 5.65 -5.72
C THR A 239 4.83 4.32 -5.15
N PRO A 240 3.54 4.22 -4.74
CA PRO A 240 2.94 2.95 -4.35
C PRO A 240 2.81 2.00 -5.53
N TYR A 241 2.66 0.70 -5.25
CA TYR A 241 2.42 -0.33 -6.28
C TYR A 241 1.10 -0.12 -7.03
N SER A 242 0.10 0.46 -6.37
CA SER A 242 -1.17 0.93 -6.93
C SER A 242 -1.90 1.74 -5.85
N LYS A 243 -2.99 2.42 -6.23
CA LYS A 243 -3.97 2.98 -5.30
C LYS A 243 -5.36 2.87 -5.93
N TRP A 244 -6.39 2.56 -5.13
CA TRP A 244 -7.78 2.76 -5.54
C TRP A 244 -8.18 4.22 -5.34
N MET A 245 -8.82 4.82 -6.34
CA MET A 245 -9.40 6.15 -6.23
C MET A 245 -10.85 6.14 -6.73
N TYR A 246 -11.74 6.74 -5.94
CA TYR A 246 -13.14 6.92 -6.31
C TYR A 246 -13.27 7.96 -7.44
N PHE A 247 -14.27 7.78 -8.31
CA PHE A 247 -14.67 8.80 -9.28
C PHE A 247 -15.39 9.97 -8.58
N ASP A 248 -16.13 9.66 -7.53
CA ASP A 248 -16.75 10.61 -6.60
C ASP A 248 -16.58 10.05 -5.19
N GLU A 249 -15.87 10.77 -4.32
CA GLU A 249 -15.59 10.35 -2.93
C GLU A 249 -16.86 10.15 -2.09
N ARG A 250 -18.02 10.69 -2.53
CA ARG A 250 -19.33 10.49 -1.89
C ARG A 250 -19.99 9.16 -2.26
N ILE A 251 -19.52 8.51 -3.33
CA ILE A 251 -20.09 7.27 -3.87
C ILE A 251 -19.03 6.18 -3.69
N GLN A 252 -19.08 5.48 -2.55
CA GLN A 252 -18.07 4.47 -2.16
C GLN A 252 -18.56 3.01 -2.21
N SER A 253 -19.87 2.80 -2.37
CA SER A 253 -20.51 1.50 -2.58
C SER A 253 -21.57 1.63 -3.68
N ASN A 254 -21.68 0.56 -4.46
CA ASN A 254 -22.67 0.27 -5.48
C ASN A 254 -23.23 -1.13 -5.17
N PRO A 255 -24.40 -1.24 -4.51
CA PRO A 255 -24.99 -2.54 -4.17
C PRO A 255 -25.52 -3.31 -5.39
N ILE A 256 -25.53 -2.70 -6.59
CA ILE A 256 -25.99 -3.35 -7.83
C ILE A 256 -24.84 -4.16 -8.42
N ILE A 257 -24.59 -5.32 -7.82
CA ILE A 257 -23.63 -6.31 -8.32
C ILE A 257 -24.30 -7.14 -9.42
N LEU A 258 -24.00 -6.80 -10.67
CA LEU A 258 -24.64 -7.38 -11.87
C LEU A 258 -24.47 -8.91 -12.01
N HIS A 259 -23.42 -9.48 -11.40
CA HIS A 259 -23.08 -10.90 -11.50
C HIS A 259 -22.57 -11.41 -10.15
N ASN A 260 -23.08 -12.56 -9.70
CA ASN A 260 -22.58 -13.23 -8.50
C ASN A 260 -21.10 -13.64 -8.69
N LEU A 261 -20.19 -12.92 -8.05
CA LEU A 261 -18.75 -13.16 -8.14
C LEU A 261 -18.30 -14.43 -7.40
N ALA A 262 -19.10 -14.96 -6.48
CA ALA A 262 -18.86 -16.26 -5.84
C ALA A 262 -19.13 -17.45 -6.79
N GLN A 263 -19.92 -17.23 -7.85
CA GLN A 263 -20.40 -18.30 -8.72
C GLN A 263 -19.24 -19.08 -9.34
N ASN A 264 -19.31 -20.41 -9.25
CA ASN A 264 -18.29 -21.38 -9.70
C ASN A 264 -16.94 -21.37 -8.95
N LYS A 265 -16.71 -20.48 -7.98
CA LYS A 265 -15.52 -20.55 -7.12
C LYS A 265 -15.69 -21.67 -6.09
N THR A 266 -15.01 -22.80 -6.31
CA THR A 266 -15.10 -24.01 -5.47
C THR A 266 -14.03 -24.12 -4.40
N LYS A 267 -12.96 -23.33 -4.48
CA LYS A 267 -11.85 -23.33 -3.53
C LYS A 267 -11.90 -22.12 -2.61
N LYS A 268 -11.38 -22.29 -1.38
CA LYS A 268 -11.45 -21.26 -0.34
C LYS A 268 -10.29 -20.27 -0.48
N VAL A 269 -9.10 -20.59 0.04
CA VAL A 269 -7.97 -19.65 0.14
C VAL A 269 -6.80 -20.09 -0.76
N ALA A 270 -6.22 -19.14 -1.49
CA ALA A 270 -4.96 -19.32 -2.23
C ALA A 270 -3.84 -18.43 -1.70
N TRP A 271 -2.58 -18.85 -1.91
CA TRP A 271 -1.40 -18.01 -1.66
C TRP A 271 -0.29 -18.27 -2.69
N LEU A 272 0.15 -17.24 -3.43
CA LEU A 272 1.37 -17.33 -4.25
C LEU A 272 2.56 -16.81 -3.44
N VAL A 273 3.55 -17.67 -3.15
CA VAL A 273 4.68 -17.32 -2.28
C VAL A 273 5.97 -18.10 -2.58
N SER A 274 7.08 -17.36 -2.73
CA SER A 274 8.44 -17.92 -2.92
C SER A 274 9.48 -17.46 -1.89
N ASN A 275 9.23 -16.41 -1.10
CA ASN A 275 10.12 -16.02 0.01
C ASN A 275 9.65 -16.65 1.32
N CYS A 276 10.18 -17.83 1.64
CA CYS A 276 9.73 -18.61 2.80
C CYS A 276 10.33 -18.13 4.13
N ASN A 277 11.38 -17.30 4.08
CA ASN A 277 12.17 -16.87 5.23
C ASN A 277 11.85 -15.41 5.64
N ALA A 278 10.67 -14.92 5.29
CA ALA A 278 10.17 -13.61 5.67
C ALA A 278 10.07 -13.45 7.20
N LYS A 279 10.68 -12.39 7.75
CA LYS A 279 10.81 -12.14 9.19
C LYS A 279 9.57 -11.50 9.82
N ASN A 280 8.38 -11.92 9.40
CA ASN A 280 7.09 -11.40 9.87
C ASN A 280 6.06 -12.49 10.23
N ALA A 281 6.52 -13.73 10.47
CA ALA A 281 5.72 -14.89 10.88
C ALA A 281 4.59 -15.34 9.92
N ARG A 282 4.48 -14.75 8.72
CA ARG A 282 3.44 -15.08 7.72
C ARG A 282 3.32 -16.57 7.38
N MET A 283 4.45 -17.30 7.37
CA MET A 283 4.45 -18.75 7.14
C MET A 283 3.77 -19.52 8.28
N LEU A 284 4.07 -19.16 9.53
CA LEU A 284 3.47 -19.77 10.72
C LEU A 284 1.97 -19.49 10.77
N TYR A 285 1.55 -18.25 10.47
CA TYR A 285 0.14 -17.87 10.44
C TYR A 285 -0.63 -18.62 9.34
N ALA A 286 -0.07 -18.73 8.13
CA ALA A 286 -0.70 -19.49 7.04
C ALA A 286 -0.78 -21.00 7.34
N GLN A 287 0.25 -21.57 7.98
CA GLN A 287 0.25 -22.95 8.44
C GLN A 287 -0.79 -23.20 9.54
N GLU A 288 -0.94 -22.27 10.49
CA GLU A 288 -1.98 -22.35 11.53
C GLU A 288 -3.39 -22.24 10.93
N LEU A 289 -3.60 -21.27 10.03
CA LEU A 289 -4.86 -21.08 9.31
C LEU A 289 -5.25 -22.34 8.51
N SER A 290 -4.29 -23.02 7.88
CA SER A 290 -4.53 -24.21 7.06
C SER A 290 -5.08 -25.43 7.82
N LYS A 291 -5.00 -25.44 9.16
CA LYS A 291 -5.65 -26.45 10.01
C LYS A 291 -7.18 -26.31 10.06
N TYR A 292 -7.68 -25.10 9.83
CA TYR A 292 -9.08 -24.73 10.04
C TYR A 292 -9.82 -24.43 8.74
N ILE A 293 -9.11 -24.09 7.65
CA ILE A 293 -9.69 -23.83 6.33
C ILE A 293 -8.72 -24.27 5.22
N GLN A 294 -9.23 -24.64 4.03
CA GLN A 294 -8.40 -24.97 2.88
C GLN A 294 -7.53 -23.77 2.46
N VAL A 295 -6.21 -23.94 2.52
CA VAL A 295 -5.20 -22.98 2.01
C VAL A 295 -4.31 -23.68 0.99
N ASP A 296 -4.49 -23.36 -0.29
CA ASP A 296 -3.68 -23.88 -1.39
C ASP A 296 -2.45 -22.97 -1.60
N ILE A 297 -1.26 -23.47 -1.22
CA ILE A 297 0.00 -22.72 -1.28
C ILE A 297 0.76 -23.06 -2.56
N PHE A 298 1.02 -22.03 -3.38
CA PHE A 298 1.74 -22.10 -4.65
C PHE A 298 3.11 -21.42 -4.56
N GLY A 299 4.06 -21.91 -5.36
CA GLY A 299 5.39 -21.29 -5.52
C GLY A 299 6.47 -22.17 -4.91
N ASP A 300 7.50 -21.55 -4.33
CA ASP A 300 8.64 -22.29 -3.76
C ASP A 300 8.40 -22.68 -2.29
N CYS A 301 7.44 -22.04 -1.61
CA CYS A 301 7.07 -22.36 -0.23
C CYS A 301 5.87 -23.32 -0.12
N GLY A 302 5.45 -23.92 -1.25
CA GLY A 302 4.30 -24.82 -1.33
C GLY A 302 4.48 -25.91 -2.38
N GLN A 303 3.57 -26.88 -2.37
CA GLN A 303 3.61 -28.01 -3.30
C GLN A 303 3.03 -27.66 -4.68
N LEU A 304 2.09 -26.71 -4.74
CA LEU A 304 1.47 -26.28 -5.99
C LEU A 304 2.40 -25.31 -6.75
N LYS A 305 2.26 -25.23 -8.07
CA LYS A 305 3.14 -24.42 -8.91
C LYS A 305 2.37 -23.38 -9.72
N CYS A 306 2.87 -22.15 -9.64
CA CYS A 306 2.56 -21.05 -10.53
C CYS A 306 3.88 -20.54 -11.12
N PRO A 307 4.30 -21.03 -12.30
CA PRO A 307 5.52 -20.56 -12.97
C PRO A 307 5.40 -19.09 -13.39
N LYS A 308 6.50 -18.32 -13.29
CA LYS A 308 6.51 -16.87 -13.60
C LYS A 308 6.18 -16.57 -15.07
N ASP A 309 6.56 -17.46 -15.98
CA ASP A 309 6.21 -17.44 -17.40
C ASP A 309 4.71 -17.67 -17.66
N LYS A 310 3.95 -18.11 -16.65
CA LYS A 310 2.51 -18.39 -16.71
C LYS A 310 1.69 -17.56 -15.72
N SER A 311 2.21 -16.39 -15.34
CA SER A 311 1.60 -15.50 -14.35
C SER A 311 0.14 -15.12 -14.71
N SER A 312 -0.15 -14.83 -15.98
CA SER A 312 -1.51 -14.51 -16.43
C SER A 312 -2.48 -15.69 -16.30
N GLN A 313 -2.04 -16.92 -16.63
CA GLN A 313 -2.86 -18.12 -16.42
C GLN A 313 -3.06 -18.40 -14.92
N CYS A 314 -2.09 -18.08 -14.06
CA CYS A 314 -2.28 -18.19 -12.62
C CYS A 314 -3.32 -17.18 -12.09
N LEU A 315 -3.24 -15.91 -12.50
CA LEU A 315 -4.21 -14.89 -12.07
C LEU A 315 -5.63 -15.26 -12.49
N GLU A 316 -5.80 -15.74 -13.73
CA GLU A 316 -7.08 -16.23 -14.23
C GLU A 316 -7.57 -17.49 -13.48
N MET A 317 -6.65 -18.38 -13.09
CA MET A 317 -6.94 -19.55 -12.26
C MET A 317 -7.35 -19.15 -10.83
N LEU A 318 -6.73 -18.12 -10.24
CA LEU A 318 -7.15 -17.54 -8.96
C LEU A 318 -8.57 -16.96 -9.09
N ARG A 319 -8.77 -16.08 -10.07
CA ARG A 319 -10.05 -15.40 -10.36
C ARG A 319 -11.20 -16.38 -10.52
N LYS A 320 -11.00 -17.49 -11.25
CA LYS A 320 -12.05 -18.48 -11.51
C LYS A 320 -12.36 -19.42 -10.33
N ASN A 321 -11.36 -19.79 -9.54
CA ASN A 321 -11.51 -20.93 -8.62
C ASN A 321 -11.60 -20.54 -7.13
N TYR A 322 -11.01 -19.42 -6.70
CA TYR A 322 -10.87 -19.09 -5.28
C TYR A 322 -11.67 -17.88 -4.84
N LYS A 323 -12.22 -17.95 -3.63
CA LYS A 323 -12.88 -16.80 -2.97
C LYS A 323 -11.88 -15.85 -2.31
N PHE A 324 -10.88 -16.38 -1.61
CA PHE A 324 -9.96 -15.60 -0.79
C PHE A 324 -8.50 -15.73 -1.23
N TYR A 325 -7.70 -14.69 -0.96
CA TYR A 325 -6.27 -14.67 -1.26
C TYR A 325 -5.46 -14.17 -0.06
N LEU A 326 -4.36 -14.86 0.29
CA LEU A 326 -3.42 -14.36 1.31
C LEU A 326 -2.50 -13.29 0.73
N SER A 327 -2.90 -12.03 0.88
CA SER A 327 -2.09 -10.84 0.56
C SER A 327 -1.06 -10.55 1.64
N PHE A 328 -0.29 -11.57 2.04
CA PHE A 328 0.70 -11.49 3.10
C PHE A 328 2.02 -10.95 2.56
N GLU A 329 2.43 -9.77 3.01
CA GLU A 329 3.70 -9.15 2.65
C GLU A 329 4.90 -9.85 3.28
N ASN A 330 6.11 -9.55 2.82
CA ASN A 330 7.36 -10.13 3.33
C ASN A 330 7.89 -9.42 4.61
N SER A 331 7.30 -8.28 4.95
CA SER A 331 7.65 -7.39 6.05
C SER A 331 6.42 -6.66 6.56
N ASN A 332 6.43 -6.26 7.83
CA ASN A 332 5.35 -5.46 8.41
C ASN A 332 5.80 -4.00 8.51
N CYS A 333 5.71 -3.27 7.40
CA CYS A 333 6.21 -1.88 7.31
C CYS A 333 5.09 -0.91 6.94
N LYS A 334 5.14 0.29 7.51
CA LYS A 334 4.26 1.43 7.22
C LYS A 334 4.15 1.63 5.71
N ASP A 335 2.94 1.84 5.22
CA ASP A 335 2.59 2.06 3.81
C ASP A 335 2.98 0.91 2.83
N TYR A 336 3.59 -0.20 3.30
CA TYR A 336 4.10 -1.26 2.42
C TYR A 336 3.00 -2.23 1.97
N ILE A 337 2.41 -1.92 0.81
CA ILE A 337 1.29 -2.66 0.21
C ILE A 337 1.58 -2.87 -1.27
N THR A 338 1.57 -4.13 -1.74
CA THR A 338 2.18 -4.51 -3.03
C THR A 338 1.19 -5.13 -4.03
N GLU A 339 1.73 -5.71 -5.12
CA GLU A 339 0.95 -6.48 -6.10
C GLU A 339 0.11 -7.61 -5.47
N LYS A 340 0.50 -8.13 -4.30
CA LYS A 340 -0.23 -9.16 -3.56
C LYS A 340 -1.63 -8.72 -3.15
N PHE A 341 -1.81 -7.43 -2.87
CA PHE A 341 -3.10 -6.85 -2.53
C PHE A 341 -3.85 -6.42 -3.78
N PHE A 342 -3.25 -5.56 -4.60
CA PHE A 342 -3.94 -4.92 -5.71
C PHE A 342 -4.13 -5.83 -6.94
N LEU A 343 -3.08 -6.53 -7.36
CA LEU A 343 -3.10 -7.33 -8.59
C LEU A 343 -3.60 -8.75 -8.32
N ASN A 344 -3.00 -9.45 -7.36
CA ASN A 344 -3.28 -10.87 -7.14
C ASN A 344 -4.65 -11.14 -6.50
N ALA A 345 -5.23 -10.15 -5.81
CA ALA A 345 -6.53 -10.27 -5.15
C ALA A 345 -7.60 -9.33 -5.76
N LEU A 346 -7.56 -8.02 -5.49
CA LEU A 346 -8.66 -7.10 -5.82
C LEU A 346 -8.99 -7.08 -7.32
N ARG A 347 -8.00 -6.83 -8.19
CA ARG A 347 -8.19 -6.85 -9.67
C ARG A 347 -8.61 -8.21 -10.24
N ASN A 348 -8.56 -9.29 -9.45
CA ASN A 348 -8.93 -10.64 -9.84
C ASN A 348 -10.18 -11.17 -9.10
N ASN A 349 -10.98 -10.29 -8.49
CA ASN A 349 -12.23 -10.64 -7.80
C ASN A 349 -12.03 -11.70 -6.70
N LEU A 350 -10.97 -11.55 -5.89
CA LEU A 350 -10.78 -12.31 -4.65
C LEU A 350 -10.76 -11.34 -3.47
N ILE A 351 -11.26 -11.79 -2.32
CA ILE A 351 -11.17 -11.01 -1.08
C ILE A 351 -9.74 -11.17 -0.52
N PRO A 352 -8.92 -10.10 -0.47
CA PRO A 352 -7.61 -10.14 0.16
C PRO A 352 -7.73 -10.28 1.68
N ILE A 353 -6.96 -11.22 2.22
CA ILE A 353 -6.65 -11.38 3.63
C ILE A 353 -5.23 -10.85 3.83
N VAL A 354 -5.08 -9.72 4.52
CA VAL A 354 -3.84 -8.93 4.55
C VAL A 354 -3.05 -9.10 5.83
N MET A 355 -1.72 -9.12 5.69
CA MET A 355 -0.74 -9.06 6.77
C MET A 355 0.48 -8.29 6.24
N GLY A 356 0.82 -7.17 6.86
CA GLY A 356 1.91 -6.32 6.40
C GLY A 356 1.94 -5.00 7.16
N ALA A 357 1.60 -3.91 6.45
CA ALA A 357 1.36 -2.59 7.02
C ALA A 357 0.26 -2.58 8.10
N ASP A 358 0.04 -1.44 8.76
CA ASP A 358 -1.10 -1.30 9.67
C ASP A 358 -2.42 -1.21 8.88
N LYS A 359 -3.54 -1.59 9.51
CA LYS A 359 -4.87 -1.54 8.89
C LYS A 359 -5.20 -0.15 8.32
N ASP A 360 -4.80 0.92 9.01
CA ASP A 360 -5.02 2.30 8.56
C ASP A 360 -4.26 2.63 7.27
N ASP A 361 -3.13 1.97 7.00
CA ASP A 361 -2.40 2.13 5.74
C ASP A 361 -3.16 1.46 4.58
N TYR A 362 -3.75 0.29 4.81
CA TYR A 362 -4.63 -0.36 3.82
C TYR A 362 -5.88 0.50 3.54
N LEU A 363 -6.49 1.11 4.57
CA LEU A 363 -7.67 1.97 4.40
C LEU A 363 -7.42 3.22 3.53
N LYS A 364 -6.18 3.72 3.44
CA LYS A 364 -5.82 4.87 2.57
C LYS A 364 -5.79 4.54 1.07
N VAL A 365 -5.58 3.26 0.73
CA VAL A 365 -5.30 2.82 -0.66
C VAL A 365 -6.28 1.80 -1.20
N ALA A 366 -7.12 1.21 -0.33
CA ALA A 366 -8.12 0.22 -0.66
C ALA A 366 -9.49 0.86 -0.94
N PRO A 367 -10.34 0.21 -1.74
CA PRO A 367 -11.77 0.46 -1.68
C PRO A 367 -12.36 0.11 -0.29
N LEU A 368 -13.44 0.80 0.08
CA LEU A 368 -14.20 0.57 1.30
C LEU A 368 -14.69 -0.89 1.38
N ASN A 369 -14.55 -1.48 2.58
CA ASN A 369 -14.97 -2.85 2.89
C ASN A 369 -14.39 -3.95 1.98
N SER A 370 -13.28 -3.71 1.28
CA SER A 370 -12.75 -4.63 0.27
C SER A 370 -11.82 -5.73 0.79
N PHE A 371 -11.53 -5.80 2.09
CA PHE A 371 -10.46 -6.66 2.64
C PHE A 371 -10.69 -7.12 4.08
N LEU A 372 -9.91 -8.12 4.51
CA LEU A 372 -9.84 -8.62 5.89
C LEU A 372 -8.43 -8.46 6.44
N HIS A 373 -8.25 -7.75 7.56
CA HIS A 373 -6.95 -7.61 8.21
C HIS A 373 -6.76 -8.70 9.27
N VAL A 374 -5.60 -9.38 9.30
CA VAL A 374 -5.37 -10.48 10.27
C VAL A 374 -5.45 -10.04 11.73
N ASP A 375 -5.10 -8.79 12.04
CA ASP A 375 -5.18 -8.24 13.41
C ASP A 375 -6.62 -7.91 13.86
N ASP A 376 -7.63 -8.00 12.97
CA ASP A 376 -9.04 -7.87 13.36
C ASP A 376 -9.57 -9.14 14.08
N PHE A 377 -8.75 -10.18 14.19
CA PHE A 377 -9.13 -11.50 14.70
C PHE A 377 -8.23 -11.95 15.86
N ASP A 378 -8.82 -12.52 16.92
CA ASP A 378 -8.08 -13.04 18.07
C ASP A 378 -7.13 -14.21 17.72
N SER A 379 -7.37 -14.92 16.61
CA SER A 379 -6.55 -16.06 16.16
C SER A 379 -6.81 -16.43 14.69
N PRO A 380 -5.91 -17.21 14.05
CA PRO A 380 -6.16 -17.81 12.74
C PRO A 380 -7.43 -18.68 12.68
N LYS A 381 -7.84 -19.29 13.81
CA LYS A 381 -9.09 -20.04 13.91
C LYS A 381 -10.31 -19.12 13.81
N ALA A 382 -10.32 -18.00 14.53
CA ALA A 382 -11.39 -17.01 14.46
C ALA A 382 -11.50 -16.38 13.06
N LEU A 383 -10.37 -16.15 12.39
CA LEU A 383 -10.36 -15.78 10.97
C LEU A 383 -10.98 -16.88 10.11
N ALA A 384 -10.58 -18.15 10.26
CA ALA A 384 -11.16 -19.26 9.50
C ALA A 384 -12.68 -19.37 9.68
N GLU A 385 -13.17 -19.23 10.92
CA GLU A 385 -14.61 -19.18 11.24
C GLU A 385 -15.32 -18.07 10.43
N LYS A 386 -14.73 -16.85 10.37
CA LYS A 386 -15.27 -15.77 9.55
C LYS A 386 -15.22 -16.06 8.04
N LEU A 387 -14.16 -16.70 7.55
CA LEU A 387 -14.03 -17.08 6.15
C LEU A 387 -15.06 -18.15 5.76
N HIS A 388 -15.38 -19.10 6.66
CA HIS A 388 -16.47 -20.05 6.45
C HIS A 388 -17.85 -19.36 6.45
N GLU A 389 -18.06 -18.36 7.31
CA GLU A 389 -19.29 -17.56 7.33
C GLU A 389 -19.52 -16.79 6.02
N ILE A 390 -18.45 -16.24 5.43
CA ILE A 390 -18.49 -15.53 4.13
C ILE A 390 -18.60 -16.51 2.97
N ASP A 391 -17.96 -17.68 3.04
CA ASP A 391 -18.04 -18.70 1.98
C ASP A 391 -19.42 -19.34 1.87
N ALA A 392 -20.12 -19.51 3.00
CA ALA A 392 -21.45 -20.13 3.04
C ALA A 392 -22.59 -19.21 2.54
N ASP A 393 -22.32 -17.92 2.33
CA ASP A 393 -23.32 -16.92 1.95
C ASP A 393 -22.76 -16.02 0.84
N ASP A 394 -23.21 -16.27 -0.38
CA ASP A 394 -22.78 -15.50 -1.55
C ASP A 394 -23.13 -14.01 -1.43
N HIS A 395 -24.17 -13.59 -0.68
CA HIS A 395 -24.41 -12.17 -0.45
C HIS A 395 -23.30 -11.54 0.39
N LYS A 396 -22.85 -12.24 1.45
CA LYS A 396 -21.71 -11.79 2.26
C LYS A 396 -20.40 -11.78 1.47
N PHE A 397 -20.20 -12.72 0.55
CA PHE A 397 -19.04 -12.68 -0.34
C PHE A 397 -19.10 -11.49 -1.29
N ASN A 398 -20.23 -11.27 -1.97
CA ASN A 398 -20.39 -10.19 -2.94
C ASN A 398 -20.31 -8.80 -2.29
N ALA A 399 -20.73 -8.63 -1.03
CA ALA A 399 -20.61 -7.37 -0.29
C ALA A 399 -19.19 -6.77 -0.28
N TYR A 400 -18.14 -7.60 -0.32
CA TYR A 400 -16.74 -7.15 -0.43
C TYR A 400 -16.36 -6.56 -1.80
N PHE A 401 -17.29 -6.53 -2.76
CA PHE A 401 -17.11 -6.03 -4.13
C PHE A 401 -18.11 -4.95 -4.51
N GLU A 402 -18.89 -4.41 -3.57
CA GLU A 402 -19.81 -3.28 -3.83
C GLU A 402 -19.07 -2.02 -4.28
N TRP A 403 -17.76 -1.89 -4.05
CA TRP A 403 -16.94 -0.81 -4.62
C TRP A 403 -16.77 -0.90 -6.16
N HIS A 404 -17.22 -1.99 -6.81
CA HIS A 404 -17.13 -2.11 -8.26
C HIS A 404 -17.92 -1.02 -9.00
N GLY A 405 -17.22 -0.28 -9.87
CA GLY A 405 -17.78 0.82 -10.66
C GLY A 405 -17.80 2.18 -9.95
N THR A 406 -17.36 2.26 -8.68
CA THR A 406 -17.31 3.53 -7.94
C THR A 406 -16.00 4.30 -8.14
N GLY A 407 -15.02 3.70 -8.83
CA GLY A 407 -13.66 4.20 -8.99
C GLY A 407 -12.84 3.30 -9.91
N ASP A 408 -11.52 3.51 -9.91
CA ASP A 408 -10.56 2.61 -10.57
C ASP A 408 -9.23 2.59 -9.80
N PHE A 409 -8.35 1.66 -10.17
CA PHE A 409 -6.95 1.68 -9.74
C PHE A 409 -6.13 2.61 -10.64
N VAL A 410 -5.49 3.61 -10.05
CA VAL A 410 -4.64 4.57 -10.77
C VAL A 410 -3.20 4.09 -10.93
N ASP A 411 -2.54 4.60 -11.97
CA ASP A 411 -1.08 4.51 -12.15
C ASP A 411 -0.44 5.84 -11.71
N THR A 412 0.57 5.75 -10.85
CA THR A 412 1.43 6.88 -10.42
C THR A 412 2.02 7.69 -11.58
N ASN A 413 2.19 7.08 -12.76
CA ASN A 413 2.83 7.68 -13.93
C ASN A 413 4.18 8.31 -13.56
N PHE A 414 5.03 7.56 -12.83
CA PHE A 414 6.29 8.01 -12.22
C PHE A 414 7.16 8.94 -13.10
N MET A 415 7.26 8.69 -14.40
CA MET A 415 8.00 9.55 -15.35
C MET A 415 7.37 10.94 -15.52
N CYS A 416 6.03 11.06 -15.50
CA CYS A 416 5.33 12.34 -15.53
C CYS A 416 5.59 13.15 -14.27
N VAL A 417 5.51 12.51 -13.09
CA VAL A 417 5.79 13.14 -11.79
C VAL A 417 7.24 13.64 -11.75
N LEU A 418 8.21 12.80 -12.13
CA LEU A 418 9.62 13.21 -12.25
C LEU A 418 9.78 14.43 -13.16
N CYS A 419 9.16 14.44 -14.33
CA CYS A 419 9.30 15.55 -15.27
C CYS A 419 8.65 16.84 -14.74
N GLY A 420 7.47 16.75 -14.14
CA GLY A 420 6.79 17.90 -13.52
C GLY A 420 7.62 18.51 -12.39
N MET A 421 8.03 17.70 -11.42
CA MET A 421 8.83 18.15 -10.26
C MET A 421 10.24 18.63 -10.67
N LEU A 422 10.84 18.07 -11.73
CA LEU A 422 12.13 18.53 -12.26
C LEU A 422 12.04 19.91 -12.93
N HIS A 423 10.84 20.32 -13.35
CA HIS A 423 10.54 21.66 -13.89
C HIS A 423 9.90 22.61 -12.86
N ASP A 424 9.83 22.24 -11.58
CA ASP A 424 9.40 23.14 -10.51
C ASP A 424 10.37 24.34 -10.38
N PRO A 425 9.92 25.60 -10.50
CA PRO A 425 10.77 26.76 -10.22
C PRO A 425 11.15 26.87 -8.74
N ASP A 426 10.29 26.39 -7.83
CA ASP A 426 10.51 26.40 -6.38
C ASP A 426 11.28 25.16 -5.89
N LYS A 427 11.91 24.44 -6.83
CA LYS A 427 12.64 23.19 -6.58
C LYS A 427 13.69 23.35 -5.48
N ARG A 428 13.45 22.66 -4.38
CA ARG A 428 14.25 22.73 -3.16
C ARG A 428 15.61 22.05 -3.33
N THR A 429 16.66 22.74 -2.91
CA THR A 429 18.04 22.21 -2.84
C THR A 429 18.28 21.34 -1.59
N LYS A 430 17.24 20.66 -1.08
CA LYS A 430 17.38 19.75 0.06
C LYS A 430 18.15 18.49 -0.32
N SER A 431 18.78 17.87 0.68
CA SER A 431 19.44 16.57 0.55
C SER A 431 19.39 15.80 1.85
N TYR A 432 19.45 14.48 1.76
CA TYR A 432 19.47 13.59 2.92
C TYR A 432 20.91 13.45 3.44
N GLU A 433 21.13 13.77 4.71
CA GLU A 433 22.42 13.52 5.39
C GLU A 433 22.73 12.01 5.41
N ASP A 434 21.74 11.19 5.76
CA ASP A 434 21.75 9.73 5.60
C ASP A 434 20.36 9.23 5.18
N THR A 435 20.28 8.59 4.02
CA THR A 435 19.05 7.97 3.52
C THR A 435 18.66 6.71 4.29
N LEU A 436 19.64 5.96 4.83
CA LEU A 436 19.37 4.72 5.55
C LEU A 436 18.66 4.99 6.88
N THR A 437 19.06 6.03 7.63
CA THR A 437 18.37 6.46 8.85
C THR A 437 16.91 6.84 8.59
N TRP A 438 16.62 7.56 7.50
CA TRP A 438 15.23 7.86 7.10
C TRP A 438 14.45 6.60 6.71
N TRP A 439 15.10 5.66 6.01
CA TRP A 439 14.45 4.47 5.47
C TRP A 439 14.20 3.36 6.52
N HIS A 440 15.22 3.03 7.31
CA HIS A 440 15.24 1.95 8.31
C HIS A 440 14.74 2.35 9.71
N GLY A 441 14.28 3.59 9.91
CA GLY A 441 13.79 4.06 11.21
C GLY A 441 12.52 3.35 11.71
N ASN A 442 11.55 4.08 12.27
CA ASN A 442 10.28 3.48 12.73
C ASN A 442 9.34 3.02 11.58
N ALA A 443 9.91 2.68 10.41
CA ALA A 443 9.21 2.25 9.21
C ALA A 443 8.70 0.80 9.30
N CYS A 444 9.39 -0.10 10.01
CA CYS A 444 9.04 -1.53 10.07
C CYS A 444 8.86 -2.03 11.51
N LYS A 445 7.70 -2.64 11.78
CA LYS A 445 7.41 -3.28 13.05
C LYS A 445 7.96 -4.71 13.05
N HIS A 446 8.91 -4.97 13.94
CA HIS A 446 9.20 -6.34 14.34
C HIS A 446 8.03 -6.90 15.15
N LYS A 447 7.01 -7.44 14.47
CA LYS A 447 6.15 -8.46 15.08
C LYS A 447 7.01 -9.70 15.33
N SER A 448 7.70 -9.73 16.47
CA SER A 448 7.90 -10.99 17.15
C SER A 448 6.52 -11.63 17.30
N VAL A 449 6.44 -12.96 17.15
CA VAL A 449 5.27 -13.68 17.66
C VAL A 449 5.35 -13.55 19.18
N GLY A 450 4.78 -12.47 19.70
CA GLY A 450 4.65 -12.27 21.13
C GLY A 450 3.94 -13.47 21.70
N SER A 451 4.40 -13.94 22.85
CA SER A 451 3.93 -15.14 23.54
C SER A 451 2.51 -15.02 24.14
N ARG A 452 1.56 -14.49 23.36
CA ARG A 452 0.25 -15.10 23.29
C ARG A 452 0.43 -16.37 22.47
N GLU A 453 0.79 -17.44 23.17
CA GLU A 453 0.92 -18.77 22.58
C GLU A 453 -0.27 -19.08 21.66
N CYS A 454 -0.01 -19.74 20.53
CA CYS A 454 -1.01 -20.55 19.85
C CYS A 454 -1.29 -21.81 20.69
N VAL A 455 -1.63 -21.62 21.98
CA VAL A 455 -2.18 -22.63 22.86
C VAL A 455 -3.68 -22.49 22.77
N GLU A 456 -4.34 -23.55 22.30
CA GLU A 456 -5.76 -23.71 22.49
C GLU A 456 -6.05 -23.55 23.98
N LYS A 457 -6.81 -22.52 24.37
CA LYS A 457 -7.40 -22.49 25.71
C LYS A 457 -8.22 -23.78 25.81
N PRO A 458 -7.92 -24.70 26.75
CA PRO A 458 -8.71 -25.90 26.90
C PRO A 458 -10.14 -25.48 27.19
N GLU A 459 -11.11 -26.12 26.53
CA GLU A 459 -12.52 -25.82 26.69
C GLU A 459 -12.91 -25.92 28.17
N ARG A 460 -12.99 -24.77 28.85
CA ARG A 460 -13.75 -24.70 30.09
C ARG A 460 -15.20 -24.85 29.69
N SER A 461 -15.80 -25.97 30.08
CA SER A 461 -17.22 -26.22 29.93
C SER A 461 -18.02 -25.04 30.51
N ILE A 462 -18.56 -24.22 29.61
CA ILE A 462 -19.50 -23.16 29.99
C ILE A 462 -20.83 -23.85 30.29
N LEU A 463 -20.94 -24.38 31.51
CA LEU A 463 -22.22 -24.47 32.18
C LEU A 463 -22.72 -23.03 32.33
N ALA A 464 -23.54 -22.61 31.37
CA ALA A 464 -24.08 -21.27 31.29
C ALA A 464 -24.87 -20.94 32.56
N ARG A 465 -24.25 -20.17 33.47
CA ARG A 465 -25.02 -19.40 34.45
C ARG A 465 -25.76 -18.32 33.67
N ALA A 466 -27.05 -18.55 33.45
CA ALA A 466 -27.96 -17.55 32.92
C ALA A 466 -27.83 -16.23 33.71
N PRO A 467 -27.96 -15.07 33.05
CA PRO A 467 -27.86 -13.79 33.74
C PRO A 467 -28.90 -13.70 34.85
N HIS A 468 -28.49 -13.19 36.02
CA HIS A 468 -29.36 -13.05 37.19
C HIS A 468 -30.50 -12.05 36.90
N MET A 469 -31.64 -12.59 36.46
CA MET A 469 -32.89 -11.85 36.34
C MET A 469 -33.33 -11.41 37.75
N LYS A 470 -33.27 -10.10 38.04
CA LYS A 470 -33.79 -9.54 39.29
C LYS A 470 -35.30 -9.71 39.30
N LYS A 471 -35.80 -10.70 40.06
CA LYS A 471 -37.22 -10.78 40.38
C LYS A 471 -37.58 -9.62 41.32
N TYR A 472 -38.46 -8.74 40.85
CA TYR A 472 -39.26 -7.87 41.70
C TYR A 472 -40.64 -8.52 41.87
N ASP A 473 -41.28 -8.30 43.02
CA ASP A 473 -42.72 -8.52 43.14
C ASP A 473 -43.50 -7.32 42.55
N ALA A 474 -44.84 -7.44 42.50
CA ALA A 474 -45.73 -6.43 41.94
C ALA A 474 -45.81 -5.11 42.74
N SER A 475 -44.97 -4.91 43.76
CA SER A 475 -44.85 -3.68 44.56
C SER A 475 -43.45 -3.05 44.52
N GLY A 476 -42.49 -3.63 43.80
CA GLY A 476 -41.23 -2.96 43.43
C GLY A 476 -40.15 -2.83 44.52
N THR A 477 -40.27 -3.54 45.65
CA THR A 477 -39.27 -3.48 46.74
C THR A 477 -38.32 -4.69 46.74
N LYS A 478 -37.08 -4.50 47.20
CA LYS A 478 -35.97 -5.47 47.03
C LYS A 478 -35.75 -6.34 48.28
N VAL A 479 -36.06 -7.64 48.19
CA VAL A 479 -35.89 -8.61 49.29
C VAL A 479 -34.40 -8.94 49.53
N GLN A 480 -33.97 -8.87 50.80
CA GLN A 480 -32.70 -9.47 51.26
C GLN A 480 -32.94 -10.88 51.80
N HIS A 481 -32.05 -11.82 51.48
CA HIS A 481 -31.98 -13.12 52.16
C HIS A 481 -30.59 -13.37 52.74
N GLY A 482 -30.60 -13.97 53.94
CA GLY A 482 -29.45 -14.05 54.83
C GLY A 482 -28.51 -15.23 54.63
N THR A 483 -27.54 -15.27 55.55
CA THR A 483 -26.39 -16.17 55.63
C THR A 483 -26.70 -17.67 55.64
N ARG A 484 -25.81 -18.46 55.03
CA ARG A 484 -25.80 -19.93 55.09
C ARG A 484 -24.66 -20.42 55.99
N LEU A 485 -24.95 -21.41 56.85
CA LEU A 485 -23.98 -22.09 57.72
C LEU A 485 -23.06 -23.05 56.93
N PRO A 486 -21.83 -23.32 57.40
CA PRO A 486 -20.94 -24.33 56.84
C PRO A 486 -21.03 -25.70 57.58
N PRO A 487 -20.82 -26.84 56.90
CA PRO A 487 -20.54 -28.11 57.55
C PRO A 487 -19.04 -28.23 57.90
N GLY A 488 -18.72 -28.91 59.00
CA GLY A 488 -17.35 -29.07 59.50
C GLY A 488 -16.57 -30.25 58.90
N GLY A 489 -15.25 -30.29 59.13
CA GLY A 489 -14.38 -31.34 58.59
C GLY A 489 -12.93 -31.32 59.10
N THR A 490 -12.74 -31.63 60.38
CA THR A 490 -11.55 -32.31 60.96
C THR A 490 -10.11 -31.72 60.80
N GLY A 491 -9.44 -31.52 61.94
CA GLY A 491 -8.16 -32.24 62.15
C GLY A 491 -6.84 -31.48 62.35
N LYS A 492 -6.65 -30.84 63.52
CA LYS A 492 -5.37 -30.68 64.27
C LYS A 492 -4.09 -30.25 63.50
N ARG A 493 -3.51 -29.11 63.91
CA ARG A 493 -2.22 -29.06 64.67
C ARG A 493 -1.84 -27.65 65.20
N ARG A 494 -1.55 -27.63 66.52
CA ARG A 494 -0.71 -26.74 67.37
C ARG A 494 -0.39 -25.27 66.97
N TYR A 495 -0.70 -24.39 67.92
CA TYR A 495 -0.07 -23.09 68.21
C TYR A 495 1.43 -23.20 68.57
N THR A 496 2.22 -22.14 68.31
CA THR A 496 2.78 -21.24 69.37
C THR A 496 3.35 -19.93 68.78
N MET A 497 3.36 -18.86 69.58
CA MET A 497 3.69 -17.48 69.19
C MET A 497 5.18 -17.11 69.31
N LYS A 498 5.58 -16.03 68.61
CA LYS A 498 6.37 -14.86 69.10
C LYS A 498 6.16 -13.72 68.07
N GLY A 499 5.94 -12.44 68.40
CA GLY A 499 5.66 -11.80 69.69
C GLY A 499 6.30 -10.40 69.82
N ARG A 500 5.48 -9.34 69.75
CA ARG A 500 5.61 -7.92 70.27
C ARG A 500 4.67 -7.03 69.42
N ALA A 501 3.68 -6.30 69.96
CA ALA A 501 3.71 -5.21 70.97
C ALA A 501 4.37 -3.94 70.41
N ASN A 502 3.86 -2.70 70.51
CA ASN A 502 2.60 -2.12 71.03
C ASN A 502 2.28 -0.84 70.18
N ASP A 503 1.22 -0.03 70.32
CA ASP A 503 0.15 0.12 71.34
C ASP A 503 -1.16 0.63 70.67
N ALA A 504 -2.15 1.17 71.42
CA ALA A 504 -3.42 1.70 70.88
C ALA A 504 -3.95 2.98 71.58
N ARG A 505 -4.73 3.80 70.83
CA ARG A 505 -5.94 4.60 71.21
C ARG A 505 -6.30 5.54 70.02
N ALA A 506 -7.53 5.64 69.49
CA ALA A 506 -8.85 5.93 70.08
C ALA A 506 -8.95 7.42 70.57
N ILE A 507 -10.00 8.22 70.34
CA ILE A 507 -11.40 7.94 69.93
C ILE A 507 -12.18 9.29 69.64
N TYR A 508 -13.34 9.27 68.94
CA TYR A 508 -14.45 10.31 68.92
C TYR A 508 -14.20 11.77 68.40
N THR A 509 -15.15 12.59 67.89
CA THR A 509 -16.56 12.46 67.36
C THR A 509 -17.01 13.69 66.53
N ALA A 510 -18.12 13.52 65.79
CA ALA A 510 -19.26 14.43 65.58
C ALA A 510 -19.25 15.55 64.51
N ASP A 511 -20.29 15.44 63.66
CA ASP A 511 -20.98 16.44 62.84
C ASP A 511 -21.20 17.84 63.46
N THR A 512 -21.33 18.85 62.60
CA THR A 512 -22.61 19.57 62.50
C THR A 512 -22.82 20.23 61.12
N LYS A 513 -24.00 20.02 60.53
CA LYS A 513 -24.52 20.84 59.42
C LYS A 513 -25.03 22.18 59.95
N LEU A 514 -24.92 23.22 59.14
CA LEU A 514 -25.93 24.27 59.02
C LEU A 514 -25.80 24.89 57.62
N GLY A 515 -26.93 25.13 56.96
CA GLY A 515 -26.99 25.86 55.69
C GLY A 515 -28.10 26.90 55.75
N LEU A 516 -28.05 27.89 54.84
CA LEU A 516 -29.09 28.87 54.51
C LEU A 516 -28.71 29.39 53.09
N GLU A 517 -29.58 29.18 52.09
CA GLU A 517 -30.42 30.22 51.47
C GLU A 517 -29.62 31.35 50.81
N SER A 518 -29.45 31.36 49.47
CA SER A 518 -30.43 31.69 48.43
C SER A 518 -30.81 33.17 48.32
N ARG A 519 -30.44 33.81 47.20
CA ARG A 519 -31.34 34.69 46.44
C ARG A 519 -30.81 34.97 45.02
N ALA A 520 -31.71 34.92 44.05
CA ALA A 520 -31.48 35.40 42.69
C ALA A 520 -31.77 36.91 42.59
N GLY A 521 -31.25 37.58 41.55
CA GLY A 521 -31.55 39.00 41.33
C GLY A 521 -30.75 39.69 40.23
N ILE A 522 -31.06 39.37 38.97
CA ILE A 522 -31.24 40.32 37.84
C ILE A 522 -30.25 41.51 37.74
N THR A 523 -29.41 41.49 36.70
CA THR A 523 -29.52 42.38 35.52
C THR A 523 -28.93 41.67 34.31
#